data_AF-A0A368XNC3-F1
#
_entry.id   AF-A0A368XNC3-F1
#
_cell.length_a   1.000
_cell.length_b   1.000
_cell.length_c   1.000
_cell.angle_alpha   90.00
_cell.angle_beta   90.00
_cell.angle_gamma   90.00
#
_symmetry.space_group_name_H-M   'P 1'
#
loop_
_entity.id
_entity.type
_entity.pdbx_description
1 polymer ?
#
loop_
_entity_poly.entity_id
_entity_poly.type
_entity_poly.pdbx_seq_one_letter_code
_entity_poly.pdbx_strand_id
1 'polypeptide(L)' 'MTLFKHSIHTGRYRIARQPRLYRGRRAAAWTKLEVAFSVPEPALSFWELADALEKGEWSPAEHPHTFLRYCIRQGWLERV' A
#
# COMPACT_ATOMS: atom_id res chain seq x y z
N MET A 1 -12.51 4.61 24.65
CA MET A 1 -12.83 4.54 23.21
C MET A 1 -11.54 4.67 22.40
N THR A 2 -10.84 3.56 22.10
CA THR A 2 -9.50 3.66 21.46
C THR A 2 -9.11 2.46 20.59
N LEU A 3 -9.99 1.48 20.35
CA LEU A 3 -9.65 0.34 19.46
C LEU A 3 -9.72 0.72 17.98
N PHE A 4 -10.64 1.62 17.58
CA PHE A 4 -10.81 2.03 16.18
C PHE A 4 -9.72 2.96 15.65
N LYS A 5 -9.02 3.70 16.53
CA LYS A 5 -7.94 4.62 16.11
C LYS A 5 -6.72 3.86 15.58
N HIS A 6 -6.50 2.61 16.02
CA HIS A 6 -5.36 1.80 15.61
C HIS A 6 -5.67 0.76 14.52
N SER A 7 -6.90 0.72 14.00
CA SER A 7 -7.19 -0.17 12.86
C SER A 7 -6.36 0.29 11.65
N ILE A 8 -5.75 -0.67 10.96
CA ILE A 8 -5.04 -0.41 9.70
C ILE A 8 -6.00 0.05 8.58
N HIS A 9 -7.29 -0.27 8.73
CA HIS A 9 -8.33 0.09 7.76
C HIS A 9 -8.86 1.52 7.97
N THR A 10 -8.52 2.14 9.11
CA THR A 10 -8.90 3.52 9.41
C THR A 10 -7.66 4.39 9.26
N GLY A 11 -7.74 5.46 8.46
CA GLY A 11 -6.61 6.37 8.20
C GLY A 11 -6.19 6.43 6.73
N ARG A 12 -5.35 7.42 6.42
CA ARG A 12 -4.79 7.64 5.09
C ARG A 12 -3.31 7.30 5.12
N TYR A 13 -2.80 6.83 3.99
CA TYR A 13 -1.44 6.36 3.85
C TYR A 13 -0.77 7.11 2.71
N ARG A 14 0.50 7.46 2.91
CA ARG A 14 1.39 7.98 1.88
C ARG A 14 2.57 7.04 1.68
N ILE A 15 3.23 7.14 0.53
CA ILE A 15 4.51 6.49 0.30
C ILE A 15 5.58 7.14 1.20
N ALA A 16 6.23 6.36 2.05
CA ALA A 16 7.20 6.87 3.03
C ALA A 16 8.59 7.09 2.42
N ARG A 17 9.16 6.05 1.77
CA ARG A 17 10.44 6.11 1.05
C ARG A 17 10.73 4.80 0.31
N GLN A 18 11.42 4.87 -0.83
CA GLN A 18 11.85 3.68 -1.58
C GLN A 18 12.77 2.79 -0.73
N PRO A 19 12.61 1.44 -0.76
CA PRO A 19 13.43 0.54 0.04
C PRO A 19 14.88 0.55 -0.46
N ARG A 20 15.85 0.62 0.47
CA ARG A 20 17.29 0.77 0.14
C ARG A 20 17.93 -0.41 -0.60
N LEU A 21 17.33 -1.60 -0.57
CA LEU A 21 17.85 -2.82 -1.20
C LEU A 21 16.75 -3.49 -2.03
N TYR A 22 16.93 -3.52 -3.34
CA TYR A 22 15.88 -3.89 -4.29
C TYR A 22 16.33 -4.96 -5.29
N ARG A 23 15.83 -6.19 -5.13
CA ARG A 23 15.99 -7.30 -6.09
C ARG A 23 14.74 -8.17 -6.15
N GLY A 24 14.47 -8.75 -7.31
CA GLY A 24 13.49 -9.84 -7.50
C GLY A 24 12.05 -9.45 -7.17
N ARG A 25 11.38 -10.22 -6.31
CA ARG A 25 9.95 -10.02 -5.97
C ARG A 25 9.67 -8.72 -5.23
N ARG A 26 10.66 -8.16 -4.51
CA ARG A 26 10.50 -6.87 -3.85
C ARG A 26 10.29 -5.84 -4.93
N ALA A 27 11.25 -5.57 -5.81
CA ALA A 27 11.01 -5.31 -7.24
C ALA A 27 9.63 -4.76 -7.64
N ALA A 28 8.85 -5.72 -8.14
CA ALA A 28 7.48 -5.58 -8.59
C ALA A 28 6.52 -5.04 -7.53
N ALA A 29 6.69 -5.36 -6.24
CA ALA A 29 5.83 -4.87 -5.17
C ALA A 29 5.85 -3.33 -5.07
N TRP A 30 7.01 -2.70 -5.02
CA TRP A 30 7.08 -1.23 -5.02
C TRP A 30 6.53 -0.60 -6.28
N THR A 31 6.84 -1.15 -7.45
CA THR A 31 6.29 -0.62 -8.71
C THR A 31 4.76 -0.66 -8.71
N LYS A 32 4.15 -1.73 -8.18
CA LYS A 32 2.69 -1.79 -7.98
C LYS A 32 2.18 -0.69 -7.06
N LEU A 33 2.94 -0.40 -6.00
CA LEU A 33 2.60 0.63 -5.03
C LEU A 33 2.72 2.03 -5.66
N GLU A 34 3.77 2.30 -6.43
CA GLU A 34 3.92 3.56 -7.19
C GLU A 34 2.77 3.78 -8.18
N VAL A 35 2.33 2.73 -8.89
CA VAL A 35 1.18 2.81 -9.80
C VAL A 35 -0.11 3.13 -9.04
N ALA A 36 -0.34 2.48 -7.89
CA ALA A 36 -1.52 2.77 -7.06
C ALA A 36 -1.55 4.20 -6.52
N PHE A 37 -0.39 4.82 -6.36
CA PHE A 37 -0.22 6.22 -5.95
C PHE A 37 0.02 7.17 -7.13
N SER A 38 -0.13 6.72 -8.38
CA SER A 38 0.02 7.58 -9.57
C SER A 38 -1.13 8.59 -9.74
N VAL A 39 -2.07 8.63 -8.79
CA VAL A 39 -3.16 9.61 -8.68
C VAL A 39 -2.66 10.90 -8.00
N PRO A 40 -3.26 12.08 -8.27
CA PRO A 40 -2.80 13.38 -7.77
C PRO A 40 -2.96 13.58 -6.25
N GLU A 41 -3.53 12.60 -5.54
CA GLU A 41 -3.77 12.66 -4.10
C GLU A 41 -2.51 12.29 -3.30
N PRO A 42 -2.05 13.14 -2.36
CA PRO A 42 -0.81 12.90 -1.62
C PRO A 42 -0.90 11.76 -0.59
N ALA A 43 -2.11 11.31 -0.26
CA ALA A 43 -2.36 10.18 0.62
C ALA A 43 -3.70 9.53 0.28
N LEU A 44 -3.77 8.20 0.31
CA LEU A 44 -4.97 7.42 0.00
C LEU A 44 -5.41 6.60 1.22
N SER A 45 -6.71 6.43 1.41
CA SER A 45 -7.23 5.50 2.42
C SER A 45 -6.86 4.05 2.08
N PHE A 46 -6.93 3.18 3.08
CA PHE A 46 -6.69 1.75 2.89
C PHE A 46 -7.58 1.15 1.78
N TRP A 47 -8.84 1.60 1.70
CA TRP A 47 -9.82 1.10 0.72
C TRP A 47 -9.57 1.64 -0.68
N GLU A 48 -9.22 2.92 -0.81
CA GLU A 48 -8.82 3.50 -2.11
C GLU A 48 -7.57 2.80 -2.65
N LEU A 49 -6.62 2.46 -1.78
CA LEU A 49 -5.47 1.66 -2.16
C LEU A 49 -5.89 0.25 -2.58
N ALA A 50 -6.73 -0.42 -1.80
CA ALA A 50 -7.18 -1.76 -2.14
C ALA A 50 -7.88 -1.79 -3.52
N ASP A 51 -8.77 -0.83 -3.78
CA ASP A 51 -9.49 -0.66 -5.04
C ASP A 51 -8.56 -0.31 -6.21
N ALA A 52 -7.58 0.58 -6.01
CA ALA A 52 -6.58 0.91 -7.02
C ALA A 52 -5.71 -0.30 -7.39
N LEU A 53 -5.40 -1.15 -6.40
CA LEU A 53 -4.70 -2.41 -6.62
C LEU A 53 -5.63 -3.44 -7.29
N GLU A 54 -6.93 -3.53 -6.97
CA GLU A 54 -7.86 -4.44 -7.66
C GLU A 54 -8.04 -4.11 -9.14
N LYS A 55 -7.98 -2.82 -9.49
CA LYS A 55 -8.17 -2.33 -10.87
C LYS A 55 -6.92 -2.44 -11.76
N GLY A 56 -5.75 -2.69 -11.19
CA GLY A 56 -4.54 -2.93 -11.97
C GLY A 56 -4.54 -4.31 -12.62
N GLU A 57 -3.68 -4.57 -13.60
CA GLU A 57 -3.37 -5.94 -14.02
C GLU A 57 -2.56 -6.65 -12.91
N TRP A 58 -3.25 -7.48 -12.12
CA TRP A 58 -2.65 -8.20 -11.00
C TRP A 58 -2.49 -9.68 -11.32
N SER A 59 -1.38 -10.25 -10.84
CA SER A 59 -1.30 -11.69 -10.69
C SER A 59 -2.30 -12.12 -9.59
N PRO A 60 -3.23 -13.05 -9.86
CA PRO A 60 -4.31 -13.42 -8.95
C PRO A 60 -3.86 -14.10 -7.64
N ALA A 61 -2.56 -14.32 -7.46
CA ALA A 61 -1.99 -15.03 -6.32
C ALA A 61 -1.88 -14.18 -5.02
N GLU A 62 -2.08 -12.86 -5.07
CA GLU A 62 -1.84 -11.98 -3.92
C GLU A 62 -3.00 -11.00 -3.70
N HIS A 63 -3.80 -11.21 -2.66
CA HIS A 63 -4.91 -10.32 -2.31
C HIS A 63 -4.40 -8.91 -1.95
N PRO A 64 -5.03 -7.83 -2.47
CA PRO A 64 -4.66 -6.44 -2.21
C PRO A 64 -4.52 -6.10 -0.73
N HIS A 65 -5.42 -6.60 0.11
CA HIS A 65 -5.36 -6.38 1.56
C HIS A 65 -4.11 -7.00 2.20
N THR A 66 -3.74 -8.22 1.79
CA THR A 66 -2.53 -8.90 2.27
C THR A 66 -1.28 -8.14 1.84
N PHE A 67 -1.28 -7.64 0.60
CA PHE A 67 -0.20 -6.83 0.05
C PHE A 67 -0.05 -5.49 0.79
N LEU A 68 -1.15 -4.78 1.07
CA LEU A 68 -1.11 -3.52 1.81
C LEU A 68 -0.63 -3.72 3.25
N ARG A 69 -1.07 -4.78 3.92
CA ARG A 69 -0.55 -5.16 5.25
C ARG A 69 0.95 -5.40 5.22
N TYR A 70 1.46 -6.08 4.19
CA TYR A 70 2.89 -6.28 3.99
C TYR A 70 3.60 -4.93 3.83
N CYS A 71 3.10 -4.04 2.97
CA CYS A 71 3.73 -2.73 2.72
C CYS A 71 3.75 -1.83 3.96
N ILE A 72 2.67 -1.78 4.75
CA ILE A 72 2.62 -1.08 6.05
C ILE A 72 3.66 -1.68 7.01
N ARG A 73 3.71 -3.02 7.13
CA ARG A 73 4.67 -3.70 8.01
C ARG A 73 6.13 -3.47 7.59
N GLN A 74 6.41 -3.32 6.30
CA GLN A 74 7.75 -3.00 5.81
C GLN A 74 8.11 -1.50 5.94
N GLY A 75 7.19 -0.66 6.43
CA GLY A 75 7.39 0.78 6.54
C GLY A 75 7.40 1.51 5.18
N TRP A 76 6.80 0.89 4.16
CA TRP A 76 6.71 1.47 2.81
C TRP A 76 5.54 2.46 2.71
N LEU A 77 4.52 2.21 3.52
CA LEU A 77 3.38 3.10 3.72
C LEU A 77 3.44 3.71 5.11
N GLU A 78 3.39 5.04 5.17
CA GLU A 78 3.29 5.81 6.40
C GLU A 78 1.87 6.34 6.54
N ARG A 79 1.29 6.18 7.73
CA ARG A 79 -0.03 6.70 8.04
C ARG A 79 0.07 8.20 8.37
N VAL A 80 -0.82 9.00 7.76
CA VAL A 80 -0.95 10.45 7.98
C VAL A 80 -2.28 10.80 8.65
#